data_AF-A0A1V5NHM6-F1
#
_entry.id   AF-A0A1V5NHM6-F1
#
_cell.length_a   1.000
_cell.length_b   1.000
_cell.length_c   1.000
_cell.angle_alpha   90.00
_cell.angle_beta   90.00
_cell.angle_gamma   90.00
#
_symmetry.space_group_name_H-M   'P 1'
#
loop_
_entity.id
_entity.type
_entity.pdbx_description
1 polymer ?
#
loop_
_entity_poly.entity_id
_entity_poly.type
_entity_poly.pdbx_seq_one_letter_code
_entity_poly.pdbx_strand_id
1 'polypeptide(L)'
;MIEEERDSDLYGEAEIFSSRFQSLHQQASRLGSRVSTLENVVHLQSGLFRQAARYSRTLQRHVYDAAYAVPGEIIIFFVEHGIPVPLADENGNIAMAGIGEMLSALDAYIEALRGDIEANTVCLEKARREYNSTMTLLFECSHLSDRRRRVVIYRR
;
A
#
# COMPACT_ATOMS: atom_id res chain seq x y z
N MET A 1 54.98 -7.87 21.57
CA MET A 1 54.04 -9.00 21.41
C MET A 1 52.63 -8.73 21.93
N ILE A 2 52.29 -7.51 22.39
CA ILE A 2 50.94 -7.16 22.93
C ILE A 2 50.14 -6.28 21.93
N GLU A 3 50.78 -5.75 20.89
CA GLU A 3 50.13 -4.84 19.92
C GLU A 3 49.40 -5.58 18.78
N GLU A 4 49.90 -6.75 18.33
CA GLU A 4 49.27 -7.51 17.23
C GLU A 4 47.92 -8.14 17.59
N GLU A 5 47.71 -8.58 18.85
CA GLU A 5 46.42 -9.12 19.31
C GLU A 5 45.32 -8.05 19.41
N ARG A 6 45.69 -6.78 19.65
CA ARG A 6 44.70 -5.68 19.74
C ARG A 6 44.19 -5.24 18.38
N ASP A 7 45.03 -5.33 17.35
CA ASP A 7 44.63 -4.98 16.00
C ASP A 7 43.73 -6.07 15.37
N SER A 8 43.93 -7.37 15.67
CA SER A 8 43.04 -8.43 15.15
C SER A 8 41.62 -8.33 15.72
N ASP A 9 41.46 -8.00 16.99
CA ASP A 9 40.15 -7.81 17.63
C ASP A 9 39.40 -6.60 17.08
N LEU A 10 40.10 -5.49 16.81
CA LEU A 10 39.51 -4.28 16.21
C LEU A 10 39.05 -4.50 14.77
N TYR A 11 39.81 -5.27 13.97
CA TYR A 11 39.41 -5.64 12.61
C TYR A 11 38.20 -6.58 12.61
N GLY A 12 38.17 -7.58 13.49
CA GLY A 12 37.02 -8.48 13.65
C GLY A 12 35.74 -7.75 14.05
N GLU A 13 35.83 -6.80 14.99
CA GLU A 13 34.68 -5.96 15.36
C GLU A 13 34.20 -5.06 14.21
N ALA A 14 35.11 -4.54 13.39
CA ALA A 14 34.78 -3.70 12.25
C ALA A 14 34.05 -4.46 11.12
N GLU A 15 34.45 -5.71 10.84
CA GLU A 15 33.76 -6.58 9.87
C GLU A 15 32.37 -6.99 10.36
N ILE A 16 32.24 -7.35 11.64
CA ILE A 16 30.93 -7.67 12.25
C ILE A 16 30.01 -6.45 12.22
N PHE A 17 30.54 -5.25 12.49
CA PHE A 17 29.77 -4.01 12.38
C PHE A 17 29.35 -3.72 10.94
N SER A 18 30.28 -3.80 9.99
CA SER A 18 30.02 -3.55 8.56
C SER A 18 28.96 -4.50 7.99
N SER A 19 29.07 -5.79 8.28
CA SER A 19 28.09 -6.81 7.84
C SER A 19 26.71 -6.58 8.45
N ARG A 20 26.61 -6.25 9.74
CA ARG A 20 25.34 -5.92 10.40
C ARG A 20 24.71 -4.64 9.82
N PHE A 21 25.52 -3.62 9.57
CA PHE A 21 25.06 -2.37 8.97
C PHE A 21 24.53 -2.60 7.55
N GLN A 22 25.24 -3.37 6.72
CA GLN A 22 24.79 -3.74 5.38
C GLN A 22 23.49 -4.55 5.42
N SER A 23 23.37 -5.51 6.34
CA SER A 23 22.16 -6.32 6.53
C SER A 23 20.95 -5.45 6.89
N LEU A 24 21.11 -4.54 7.85
CA LEU A 24 20.07 -3.57 8.23
C LEU A 24 19.70 -2.65 7.06
N HIS A 25 20.67 -2.22 6.25
CA HIS A 25 20.43 -1.36 5.10
C HIS A 25 19.60 -2.07 4.02
N GLN A 26 19.93 -3.34 3.73
CA GLN A 26 19.14 -4.18 2.83
C GLN A 26 17.72 -4.39 3.37
N GLN A 27 17.57 -4.61 4.68
CA GLN A 27 16.26 -4.76 5.30
C GLN A 27 15.42 -3.48 5.19
N ALA A 28 16.01 -2.31 5.47
CA ALA A 28 15.34 -1.02 5.34
C ALA A 28 14.93 -0.74 3.89
N SER A 29 15.79 -1.04 2.91
CA SER A 29 15.47 -0.91 1.49
C SER A 29 14.27 -1.76 1.07
N ARG A 30 14.23 -3.04 1.48
CA ARG A 30 13.10 -3.94 1.22
C ARG A 30 11.81 -3.45 1.89
N LEU A 31 11.89 -3.02 3.15
CA LEU A 31 10.74 -2.47 3.87
C LEU A 31 10.23 -1.17 3.25
N GLY A 32 11.13 -0.28 2.83
CA GLY A 32 10.78 0.97 2.15
C GLY A 32 10.04 0.72 0.83
N SER A 33 10.54 -0.22 0.02
CA SER A 33 9.84 -0.65 -1.21
C SER A 33 8.45 -1.22 -0.91
N ARG A 34 8.33 -2.08 0.12
CA ARG A 34 7.05 -2.64 0.54
C ARG A 34 6.06 -1.57 1.02
N VAL A 35 6.50 -0.58 1.78
CA VAL A 35 5.69 0.56 2.22
C VAL A 35 5.17 1.33 1.00
N SER A 36 6.06 1.68 0.07
CA SER A 36 5.67 2.41 -1.15
C SER A 36 4.65 1.64 -2.00
N THR A 37 4.83 0.32 -2.16
CA THR A 37 3.86 -0.53 -2.87
C THR A 37 2.49 -0.52 -2.19
N LEU A 38 2.44 -0.66 -0.86
CA LEU A 38 1.19 -0.65 -0.10
C LEU A 38 0.50 0.72 -0.15
N GLU A 39 1.25 1.81 -0.10
CA GLU A 39 0.71 3.18 -0.28
C GLU A 39 0.03 3.33 -1.63
N ASN A 40 0.67 2.86 -2.70
CA ASN A 40 0.11 2.89 -4.05
C ASN A 40 -1.18 2.05 -4.15
N VAL A 41 -1.19 0.85 -3.57
CA VAL A 41 -2.38 -0.02 -3.55
C VAL A 41 -3.55 0.67 -2.84
N VAL A 42 -3.33 1.17 -1.62
CA VAL A 42 -4.37 1.86 -0.84
C VAL A 42 -4.87 3.11 -1.57
N HIS A 43 -3.97 3.86 -2.21
CA HIS A 43 -4.32 5.04 -2.99
C HIS A 43 -5.23 4.71 -4.18
N LEU A 44 -4.85 3.70 -4.97
CA LEU A 44 -5.62 3.25 -6.13
C LEU A 44 -7.00 2.72 -5.71
N GLN A 45 -7.05 1.86 -4.69
CA GLN A 45 -8.31 1.32 -4.16
C GLN A 45 -9.22 2.44 -3.62
N SER A 46 -8.65 3.44 -2.93
CA SER A 46 -9.42 4.61 -2.47
C SER A 46 -9.99 5.43 -3.63
N GLY A 47 -9.27 5.50 -4.75
CA GLY A 47 -9.75 6.10 -6.00
C GLY A 47 -10.97 5.36 -6.56
N LEU A 48 -10.84 4.04 -6.71
CA LEU A 48 -11.92 3.15 -7.16
C LEU A 48 -13.15 3.23 -6.25
N PHE A 49 -12.94 3.29 -4.93
CA PHE A 49 -14.03 3.39 -3.96
C PHE A 49 -14.85 4.66 -4.15
N ARG A 50 -14.18 5.80 -4.34
CA ARG A 50 -14.85 7.08 -4.62
C ARG A 50 -15.62 7.05 -5.93
N GLN A 51 -15.07 6.40 -6.96
CA GLN A 51 -15.73 6.25 -8.26
C GLN A 51 -16.97 5.37 -8.14
N ALA A 52 -16.85 4.19 -7.53
CA ALA A 52 -17.96 3.28 -7.28
C ALA A 52 -19.07 3.96 -6.45
N ALA A 53 -18.72 4.67 -5.37
CA ALA A 53 -19.67 5.41 -4.56
C ALA A 53 -20.34 6.58 -5.30
N ARG A 54 -19.69 7.16 -6.33
CA ARG A 54 -20.34 8.12 -7.23
C ARG A 54 -21.37 7.42 -8.09
N TYR A 55 -21.01 6.28 -8.69
CA TYR A 55 -21.90 5.52 -9.55
C TYR A 55 -23.10 4.92 -8.81
N SER A 56 -22.94 4.48 -7.56
CA SER A 56 -24.06 4.00 -6.73
C SER A 56 -25.09 5.12 -6.52
N ARG A 57 -24.65 6.34 -6.20
CA ARG A 57 -25.54 7.52 -6.10
C ARG A 57 -26.21 7.86 -7.43
N THR A 58 -25.49 7.75 -8.55
CA THR A 58 -26.09 7.96 -9.87
C THR A 58 -27.18 6.92 -10.14
N LEU A 59 -26.90 5.63 -9.94
CA LEU A 59 -27.87 4.55 -10.13
C LEU A 59 -29.09 4.69 -9.20
N GLN A 60 -28.90 5.06 -7.94
CA GLN A 60 -30.00 5.37 -7.01
C GLN A 60 -30.90 6.47 -7.55
N ARG A 61 -30.32 7.52 -8.14
CA ARG A 61 -31.09 8.58 -8.78
C ARG A 61 -31.86 8.07 -10.00
N HIS A 62 -31.27 7.20 -10.83
CA HIS A 62 -31.99 6.56 -11.94
C HIS A 62 -33.18 5.73 -11.45
N VAL A 63 -33.05 5.05 -10.31
CA VAL A 63 -34.16 4.34 -9.67
C VAL A 63 -35.25 5.31 -9.22
N TYR A 64 -34.88 6.39 -8.56
CA TYR A 64 -35.83 7.39 -8.07
C TYR A 64 -36.55 8.12 -9.21
N ASP A 65 -35.81 8.52 -10.25
CA ASP A 65 -36.32 9.26 -11.41
C ASP A 65 -37.02 8.34 -12.43
N ALA A 66 -37.06 7.02 -12.19
CA ALA A 66 -37.52 5.99 -13.14
C ALA A 66 -36.86 6.13 -14.53
N ALA A 67 -35.58 6.48 -14.55
CA ALA A 67 -34.81 6.73 -15.75
C ALA A 67 -34.08 5.45 -16.20
N TYR A 68 -34.57 4.85 -17.28
CA TYR A 68 -34.09 3.55 -17.79
C TYR A 68 -32.74 3.61 -18.52
N ALA A 69 -32.29 4.80 -18.93
CA ALA A 69 -31.02 4.97 -19.64
C ALA A 69 -29.88 5.18 -18.64
N VAL A 70 -29.07 4.15 -18.40
CA VAL A 70 -27.90 4.22 -17.52
C VAL A 70 -26.71 4.87 -18.27
N PRO A 71 -25.95 5.78 -17.65
CA PRO A 71 -24.77 6.38 -18.27
C PRO A 71 -23.74 5.33 -18.69
N GLY A 72 -23.23 5.44 -19.92
CA GLY A 72 -22.26 4.48 -20.47
C GLY A 72 -20.99 4.30 -19.63
N GLU A 73 -20.54 5.34 -18.91
CA GLU A 73 -19.39 5.25 -17.99
C GLU A 73 -19.61 4.27 -16.83
N ILE A 74 -20.86 4.06 -16.40
CA ILE A 74 -21.23 3.10 -15.37
C ILE A 74 -21.22 1.69 -15.97
N ILE A 75 -21.75 1.53 -17.17
CA ILE A 75 -21.74 0.24 -17.88
C ILE A 75 -20.30 -0.22 -18.13
N ILE A 76 -19.44 0.68 -18.61
CA ILE A 76 -18.01 0.40 -18.82
C ILE A 76 -17.35 -0.02 -17.50
N PHE A 77 -17.59 0.72 -16.42
CA PHE A 77 -17.06 0.36 -15.10
C PHE A 77 -17.47 -1.05 -14.67
N PHE A 78 -18.74 -1.42 -14.85
CA PHE A 78 -19.21 -2.76 -14.51
C PHE A 78 -18.48 -3.83 -15.33
N VAL A 79 -18.34 -3.63 -16.64
CA VAL A 79 -17.62 -4.55 -17.52
C VAL A 79 -16.14 -4.68 -17.15
N GLU A 80 -15.45 -3.56 -16.92
CA GLU A 80 -14.02 -3.53 -16.55
C GLU A 80 -13.75 -4.24 -15.22
N HIS A 81 -14.71 -4.21 -14.30
CA HIS A 81 -14.61 -4.84 -12.99
C HIS A 81 -15.32 -6.20 -12.89
N GLY A 82 -15.77 -6.77 -14.03
CA GLY A 82 -16.39 -8.09 -14.08
C GLY A 82 -17.74 -8.17 -13.34
N ILE A 83 -18.40 -7.04 -13.14
CA ILE A 83 -19.73 -6.95 -12.54
C ILE A 83 -20.78 -7.20 -13.64
N PRO A 84 -21.73 -8.13 -13.45
CA PRO A 84 -22.77 -8.39 -14.43
C PRO A 84 -23.58 -7.14 -14.78
N VAL A 85 -23.83 -6.95 -16.08
CA VAL A 85 -24.70 -5.89 -16.58
C VAL A 85 -25.97 -6.53 -17.14
N PRO A 86 -27.17 -6.10 -16.73
CA PRO A 86 -28.42 -6.58 -17.28
C PRO A 86 -28.55 -6.27 -18.77
N LEU A 87 -29.35 -7.07 -19.49
CA LEU A 87 -29.63 -6.84 -20.90
C LEU A 87 -30.37 -5.52 -21.09
N ALA A 88 -29.87 -4.72 -22.04
CA ALA A 88 -30.57 -3.54 -22.53
C ALA A 88 -31.55 -3.92 -23.65
N ASP A 89 -32.61 -3.13 -23.80
CA ASP A 89 -33.52 -3.23 -24.94
C ASP A 89 -32.86 -2.70 -26.23
N GLU A 90 -33.61 -2.72 -27.34
CA GLU A 90 -33.15 -2.22 -28.65
C GLU A 90 -32.78 -0.72 -28.67
N ASN A 91 -33.25 0.04 -27.69
CA ASN A 91 -32.97 1.46 -27.51
C ASN A 91 -31.82 1.72 -26.52
N GLY A 92 -31.21 0.67 -25.97
CA GLY A 92 -30.15 0.78 -24.96
C GLY A 92 -30.66 1.05 -23.54
N ASN A 93 -31.96 0.91 -23.29
CA ASN A 93 -32.53 1.10 -21.96
C ASN A 93 -32.45 -0.19 -21.14
N ILE A 94 -32.14 -0.04 -19.85
CA ILE A 94 -32.13 -1.14 -18.89
C ILE A 94 -33.43 -1.07 -18.09
N ALA A 95 -34.15 -2.19 -18.00
CA ALA A 95 -35.36 -2.29 -17.20
C ALA A 95 -35.09 -1.92 -15.72
N MET A 96 -36.09 -1.36 -15.03
CA MET A 96 -35.89 -0.92 -13.64
C MET A 96 -35.39 -2.01 -12.70
N ALA A 97 -35.86 -3.25 -12.88
CA ALA A 97 -35.36 -4.40 -12.11
C ALA A 97 -33.85 -4.60 -12.33
N GLY A 98 -33.38 -4.46 -13.57
CA GLY A 98 -31.95 -4.53 -13.90
C GLY A 98 -31.13 -3.40 -13.27
N ILE A 99 -31.65 -2.17 -13.25
CA ILE A 99 -30.96 -1.07 -12.54
C ILE A 99 -30.86 -1.35 -11.04
N GLY A 100 -31.89 -1.98 -10.45
CA GLY A 100 -31.84 -2.43 -9.05
C GLY A 100 -30.81 -3.54 -8.80
N GLU A 101 -30.68 -4.50 -9.72
CA GLU A 101 -29.64 -5.53 -9.68
C GLU A 101 -28.23 -4.91 -9.78
N MET A 102 -28.06 -3.95 -10.69
CA MET A 102 -26.79 -3.22 -10.83
C MET A 102 -26.42 -2.48 -9.54
N LEU A 103 -27.38 -1.77 -8.94
CA LEU A 103 -27.15 -1.06 -7.69
C LEU A 103 -26.73 -2.02 -6.57
N SER A 104 -27.43 -3.14 -6.43
CA SER A 104 -27.12 -4.17 -5.43
C SER A 104 -25.71 -4.75 -5.62
N ALA A 105 -25.33 -5.04 -6.86
CA ALA A 105 -24.01 -5.55 -7.19
C ALA A 105 -22.90 -4.52 -6.92
N LEU A 106 -23.16 -3.24 -7.21
CA LEU A 106 -22.22 -2.16 -6.94
C LEU A 106 -22.04 -1.90 -5.45
N ASP A 107 -23.11 -1.95 -4.66
CA ASP A 107 -23.01 -1.79 -3.20
C ASP A 107 -22.23 -2.95 -2.57
N ALA A 108 -22.43 -4.18 -3.04
CA ALA A 108 -21.61 -5.32 -2.63
C ALA A 108 -20.12 -5.15 -3.01
N TYR A 109 -19.84 -4.63 -4.20
CA TYR A 109 -18.49 -4.30 -4.64
C TYR A 109 -17.84 -3.22 -3.78
N ILE A 110 -18.58 -2.16 -3.44
CA ILE A 110 -18.13 -1.08 -2.56
C ILE A 110 -17.75 -1.61 -1.17
N GLU A 111 -18.58 -2.49 -0.60
CA GLU A 111 -18.32 -3.08 0.72
C GLU A 111 -17.10 -4.00 0.71
N ALA A 112 -16.94 -4.83 -0.33
CA ALA A 112 -15.74 -5.65 -0.51
C ALA A 112 -14.48 -4.76 -0.61
N LEU A 113 -14.54 -3.71 -1.43
CA LEU A 113 -13.43 -2.76 -1.62
C LEU A 113 -13.10 -2.01 -0.32
N ARG A 114 -14.10 -1.68 0.50
CA ARG A 114 -13.90 -1.09 1.82
C ARG A 114 -13.09 -2.02 2.72
N GLY A 115 -13.48 -3.29 2.79
CA GLY A 115 -12.75 -4.31 3.57
C GLY A 115 -11.30 -4.45 3.12
N ASP A 116 -11.06 -4.46 1.82
CA ASP A 116 -9.69 -4.52 1.26
C ASP A 116 -8.86 -3.28 1.61
N ILE A 117 -9.44 -2.08 1.53
CA ILE A 117 -8.78 -0.82 1.90
C ILE A 117 -8.40 -0.85 3.38
N GLU A 118 -9.31 -1.28 4.26
CA GLU A 118 -9.07 -1.37 5.70
C GLU A 118 -7.95 -2.37 6.00
N ALA A 119 -7.99 -3.56 5.41
CA ALA A 119 -6.95 -4.57 5.57
C ALA A 119 -5.58 -4.07 5.08
N ASN A 120 -5.52 -3.46 3.90
CA ASN A 120 -4.27 -2.93 3.34
C ASN A 120 -3.74 -1.73 4.13
N THR A 121 -4.61 -0.91 4.71
CA THR A 121 -4.22 0.19 5.60
C THR A 121 -3.56 -0.35 6.87
N VAL A 122 -4.11 -1.40 7.48
CA VAL A 122 -3.50 -2.07 8.64
C VAL A 122 -2.13 -2.65 8.27
N CYS A 123 -2.01 -3.31 7.11
CA CYS A 123 -0.72 -3.82 6.62
C CYS A 123 0.30 -2.70 6.38
N LEU A 124 -0.14 -1.57 5.81
CA LEU A 124 0.70 -0.39 5.57
C LEU A 124 1.21 0.20 6.88
N GLU A 125 0.35 0.36 7.89
CA GLU A 125 0.77 0.86 9.20
C GLU A 125 1.82 -0.05 9.85
N LYS A 126 1.60 -1.37 9.79
CA LYS A 126 2.58 -2.34 10.32
C LYS A 126 3.92 -2.23 9.59
N ALA A 127 3.90 -2.18 8.25
CA ALA A 127 5.11 -2.03 7.45
C ALA A 127 5.84 -0.70 7.74
N ARG A 128 5.10 0.41 7.93
CA ARG A 128 5.67 1.71 8.32
C ARG A 128 6.32 1.67 9.69
N ARG A 129 5.71 1.01 10.68
CA ARG A 129 6.31 0.83 12.01
C ARG A 129 7.60 0.03 11.94
N GLU A 130 7.61 -1.08 11.19
CA GLU A 130 8.80 -1.91 10.95
C GLU A 130 9.92 -1.12 10.25
N TYR A 131 9.58 -0.36 9.21
CA TYR A 131 10.51 0.49 8.49
C TYR A 131 11.13 1.56 9.39
N ASN A 132 10.30 2.30 10.14
CA ASN A 132 10.77 3.34 11.05
C ASN A 132 11.69 2.78 12.14
N SER A 133 11.35 1.63 12.73
CA SER A 133 12.21 0.96 13.70
C SER A 133 13.57 0.58 13.10
N THR A 134 13.58 0.02 11.88
CA THR A 134 14.81 -0.34 11.16
C THR A 134 15.65 0.89 10.83
N MET A 135 15.02 1.99 10.43
CA MET A 135 15.70 3.26 10.16
C MET A 135 16.31 3.87 11.42
N THR A 136 15.63 3.79 12.57
CA THR A 136 16.20 4.21 13.86
C THR A 136 17.43 3.39 14.21
N LEU A 137 17.38 2.06 14.06
CA LEU A 137 18.53 1.18 14.31
C LEU A 137 19.70 1.50 13.37
N LEU A 138 19.44 1.74 12.09
CA LEU A 138 20.46 2.16 11.12
C LEU A 138 21.12 3.49 11.53
N PHE A 139 20.30 4.45 11.97
CA PHE A 139 20.80 5.74 12.45
C PHE A 139 21.68 5.57 13.69
N GLU A 140 21.24 4.79 14.68
CA GLU A 140 22.04 4.46 15.87
C GLU A 140 23.36 3.76 15.53
N CYS A 141 23.33 2.78 14.62
CA CYS A 141 24.53 2.12 14.14
C CYS A 141 25.50 3.10 13.47
N SER A 142 25.01 4.01 12.62
CA SER A 142 25.85 5.01 11.96
C SER A 142 26.57 5.91 12.98
N HIS A 143 25.88 6.34 14.04
CA HIS A 143 26.41 7.21 15.08
C HIS A 143 27.43 6.50 15.98
N LEU A 144 27.22 5.22 16.26
CA LEU A 144 28.22 4.41 16.97
C LEU A 144 29.51 4.26 16.16
N SER A 145 29.41 4.13 14.83
CA SER A 145 30.58 4.10 13.94
C SER A 145 31.37 5.41 13.99
N ASP A 146 30.68 6.55 13.97
CA ASP A 146 31.31 7.87 14.01
C ASP A 146 31.97 8.16 15.36
N ARG A 147 31.32 7.77 16.47
CA ARG A 147 31.93 7.89 17.81
C ARG A 147 33.17 7.01 17.94
N ARG A 148 33.12 5.75 17.47
CA ARG A 148 34.28 4.84 17.48
C ARG A 148 35.42 5.37 16.60
N ARG A 149 35.12 5.90 15.40
CA ARG A 149 36.13 6.57 14.53
C ARG A 149 36.80 7.74 15.24
N ARG A 150 36.04 8.59 15.96
CA ARG A 150 36.62 9.70 16.72
C ARG A 150 37.56 9.20 17.84
N VAL A 151 37.19 8.14 18.57
CA VAL A 151 38.03 7.59 19.65
C VAL A 151 39.37 7.04 19.14
N VAL A 152 39.41 6.48 17.93
CA VAL A 152 40.65 5.99 17.30
C VAL A 152 41.56 7.15 16.87
N ILE A 153 40.99 8.26 16.38
CA ILE A 153 41.77 9.43 15.93
C ILE A 153 42.42 10.17 17.11
N TYR A 154 41.73 10.29 18.26
CA TYR A 154 42.28 10.97 19.44
C TYR A 154 43.24 10.13 20.30
N ARG A 155 43.48 8.86 19.94
CA ARG A 155 44.48 7.98 20.59
C ARG A 155 45.78 7.80 19.80
N ARG A 156 45.94 8.51 18.69
CA ARG A 156 47.21 8.61 17.95
C ARG A 156 47.95 9.88 18.31
#